data_AF-A0A7S2GQR8-F1
#
_entry.id   AF-A0A7S2GQR8-F1
#
_cell.length_a   1.000
_cell.length_b   1.000
_cell.length_c   1.000
_cell.angle_alpha   90.00
_cell.angle_beta   90.00
_cell.angle_gamma   90.00
#
_symmetry.space_group_name_H-M   'P 1'
#
loop_
_entity.id
_entity.type
_entity.pdbx_description
1 polymer ?
#
loop_
_entity_poly.entity_id
_entity_poly.type
_entity_poly.pdbx_seq_one_letter_code
_entity_poly.pdbx_strand_id
1 'polypeptide(L)'
;GALRRGIDVLDTDEAAATKYLSPRLLRELKPVCAVLTSAATLTSCLQSSDGTQKLLLTLYDGLSVECVLIPISGKHTSLCVSSQVGCSRACAFCSTGTMGLVRSLTTEEICHQVWRALRIVREQGLPPLVNVVFMGMGEPLNNLDAVTRTVDQLVSPQAFALSRRNVCVSTVGPSPELIARAGKQLPCRLAWSVHAADDTLRKLLVP
;
A
#
# COMPACT_ATOMS: atom_id res chain seq x y z
N GLY A 1 -2.55 17.61 3.32
CA GLY A 1 -4.00 17.86 3.10
C GLY A 1 -4.55 17.16 1.85
N ALA A 2 -4.04 17.51 0.67
CA ALA A 2 -4.48 16.95 -0.62
C ALA A 2 -4.35 15.42 -0.72
N LEU A 3 -3.22 14.85 -0.29
CA LEU A 3 -2.97 13.41 -0.31
C LEU A 3 -4.03 12.61 0.46
N ARG A 4 -4.51 13.13 1.60
CA ARG A 4 -5.61 12.53 2.38
C ARG A 4 -6.93 12.41 1.61
N ARG A 5 -7.07 13.16 0.52
CA ARG A 5 -8.24 13.17 -0.37
C ARG A 5 -7.97 12.46 -1.69
N GLY A 6 -6.85 11.74 -1.82
CA GLY A 6 -6.44 11.11 -3.09
C GLY A 6 -6.16 12.14 -4.18
N ILE A 7 -5.69 13.33 -3.80
CA ILE A 7 -5.33 14.40 -4.75
C ILE A 7 -3.82 14.53 -4.77
N ASP A 8 -3.24 14.34 -5.95
CA ASP A 8 -1.88 14.79 -6.24
C ASP A 8 -1.96 16.24 -6.72
N VAL A 9 -1.37 17.16 -5.95
CA VAL A 9 -1.43 18.60 -6.23
C VAL A 9 -0.66 18.95 -7.49
N LEU A 10 0.40 18.18 -7.81
CA LEU A 10 1.25 18.43 -8.96
C LEU A 10 0.63 17.95 -10.27
N ASP A 11 -0.31 17.01 -10.20
CA ASP A 11 -1.03 16.41 -11.33
C ASP A 11 -2.48 16.93 -11.48
N THR A 12 -2.82 18.03 -10.81
CA THR A 12 -4.13 18.70 -10.98
C THR A 12 -4.01 20.00 -11.75
N ASP A 13 -5.16 20.48 -12.26
CA ASP A 13 -5.25 21.83 -12.81
C ASP A 13 -4.82 22.89 -11.77
N GLU A 14 -4.37 24.04 -12.27
CA GLU A 14 -3.80 25.08 -11.41
C GLU A 14 -4.84 25.66 -10.42
N ALA A 15 -6.12 25.69 -10.79
CA ALA A 15 -7.20 26.19 -9.93
C ALA A 15 -7.49 25.26 -8.73
N ALA A 16 -7.36 23.95 -8.93
CA ALA A 16 -7.48 22.95 -7.88
C ALA A 16 -6.20 22.88 -7.03
N ALA A 17 -5.04 23.00 -7.66
CA ALA A 17 -3.74 22.94 -7.00
C ALA A 17 -3.49 24.14 -6.05
N THR A 18 -3.95 25.33 -6.45
CA THR A 18 -3.79 26.58 -5.68
C THR A 18 -4.55 26.62 -4.35
N LYS A 19 -5.49 25.68 -4.15
CA LYS A 19 -6.12 25.44 -2.83
C LYS A 19 -5.15 24.86 -1.80
N TYR A 20 -3.99 24.37 -2.23
CA TYR A 20 -3.01 23.70 -1.36
C TYR A 20 -1.63 24.34 -1.39
N LEU A 21 -1.18 24.82 -2.54
CA LEU A 21 0.16 25.41 -2.74
C LEU A 21 0.04 26.74 -3.47
N SER A 22 0.92 27.70 -3.18
CA SER A 22 0.91 28.97 -3.92
C SER A 22 1.30 28.76 -5.40
N PRO A 23 0.81 29.61 -6.34
CA PRO A 23 1.18 29.51 -7.76
C PRO A 23 2.70 29.56 -8.00
N ARG A 24 3.42 30.33 -7.18
CA ARG A 24 4.89 30.39 -7.22
C ARG A 24 5.50 29.04 -6.88
N LEU A 25 5.10 28.44 -5.76
CA LEU A 25 5.63 27.16 -5.32
C LEU A 25 5.27 26.03 -6.28
N LEU A 26 4.07 26.05 -6.88
CA LEU A 26 3.69 25.08 -7.92
C LEU A 26 4.61 25.15 -9.14
N ARG A 27 4.94 26.36 -9.61
CA ARG A 27 5.88 26.54 -10.74
C ARG A 27 7.29 26.07 -10.40
N GLU A 28 7.72 26.24 -9.16
CA GLU A 28 9.04 25.79 -8.70
C GLU A 28 9.09 24.25 -8.51
N LEU A 29 8.02 23.62 -8.02
CA LEU A 29 8.00 22.18 -7.72
C LEU A 29 7.69 21.28 -8.92
N LYS A 30 6.79 21.66 -9.82
CA LYS A 30 6.42 20.85 -11.00
C LYS A 30 7.62 20.35 -11.84
N PRO A 31 8.68 21.13 -12.10
CA PRO A 31 9.81 20.65 -12.90
C PRO A 31 10.78 19.74 -12.14
N VAL A 32 10.74 19.71 -10.80
CA VAL A 32 11.75 19.00 -9.97
C VAL A 32 11.16 17.86 -9.16
N CYS A 33 9.84 17.77 -9.05
CA CYS A 33 9.14 16.71 -8.33
C CYS A 33 8.39 15.80 -9.30
N ALA A 34 8.55 14.48 -9.12
CA ALA A 34 7.71 13.51 -9.80
C ALA A 34 6.28 13.53 -9.21
N VAL A 35 5.29 13.32 -10.07
CA VAL A 35 3.89 13.13 -9.67
C VAL A 35 3.69 11.68 -9.19
N LEU A 36 2.86 11.46 -8.18
CA LEU A 36 2.50 10.10 -7.75
C LEU A 36 1.86 9.31 -8.89
N THR A 37 1.17 9.97 -9.82
CA THR A 37 0.57 9.30 -10.98
C THR A 37 1.58 8.69 -11.94
N SER A 38 2.86 9.07 -11.89
CA SER A 38 3.89 8.41 -12.70
C SER A 38 4.37 7.08 -12.11
N ALA A 39 4.06 6.78 -10.84
CA ALA A 39 4.50 5.54 -10.20
C ALA A 39 3.73 4.31 -10.72
N ALA A 40 2.44 4.47 -10.99
CA ALA A 40 1.59 3.40 -11.51
C ALA A 40 0.32 3.94 -12.18
N THR A 41 -0.29 3.13 -13.03
CA THR A 41 -1.59 3.40 -13.68
C THR A 41 -2.61 2.35 -13.27
N LEU A 42 -3.87 2.77 -13.06
CA LEU A 42 -4.97 1.83 -12.84
C LEU A 42 -5.34 1.16 -14.17
N THR A 43 -5.07 -0.13 -14.28
CA THR A 43 -5.27 -0.91 -15.51
C THR A 43 -6.67 -1.52 -15.55
N SER A 44 -7.12 -2.07 -14.42
CA SER A 44 -8.49 -2.58 -14.29
C SER A 44 -8.96 -2.52 -12.85
N CYS A 45 -10.28 -2.40 -12.68
CA CYS A 45 -10.95 -2.48 -11.38
C CYS A 45 -12.09 -3.50 -11.48
N LEU A 46 -12.01 -4.58 -10.71
CA LEU A 46 -13.06 -5.58 -10.60
C LEU A 46 -13.82 -5.35 -9.29
N GLN A 47 -15.14 -5.32 -9.36
CA GLN A 47 -15.99 -5.11 -8.20
C GLN A 47 -16.82 -6.37 -7.91
N SER A 48 -16.80 -6.79 -6.65
CA SER A 48 -17.61 -7.86 -6.09
C SER A 48 -18.99 -7.34 -5.63
N SER A 49 -19.95 -8.25 -5.45
CA SER A 49 -21.31 -7.93 -4.99
C SER A 49 -21.36 -7.35 -3.57
N ASP A 50 -20.37 -7.64 -2.73
CA ASP A 50 -20.20 -7.08 -1.38
C ASP A 50 -19.55 -5.68 -1.38
N GLY A 51 -19.21 -5.15 -2.57
CA GLY A 51 -18.54 -3.86 -2.73
C GLY A 51 -17.02 -3.92 -2.68
N THR A 52 -16.42 -5.09 -2.41
CA THR A 52 -14.97 -5.28 -2.49
C THR A 52 -14.48 -4.98 -3.91
N GLN A 53 -13.43 -4.16 -4.03
CA GLN A 53 -12.83 -3.81 -5.32
C GLN A 53 -11.38 -4.28 -5.38
N LYS A 54 -11.08 -5.10 -6.39
CA LYS A 54 -9.72 -5.52 -6.71
C LYS A 54 -9.17 -4.63 -7.82
N LEU A 55 -8.09 -3.92 -7.50
CA LEU A 55 -7.42 -3.01 -8.42
C LEU A 55 -6.16 -3.68 -8.96
N LEU A 56 -6.03 -3.69 -10.29
CA LEU A 56 -4.79 -4.03 -10.97
C LEU A 56 -4.07 -2.74 -11.34
N LEU A 57 -2.86 -2.56 -10.81
CA LEU A 57 -2.02 -1.41 -11.09
C LEU A 57 -0.82 -1.84 -11.93
N THR A 58 -0.63 -1.22 -13.08
CA THR A 58 0.59 -1.38 -13.88
C THR A 58 1.60 -0.32 -13.46
N LEU A 59 2.78 -0.77 -13.05
CA LEU A 59 3.91 0.03 -12.58
C LEU A 59 4.66 0.65 -13.76
N TYR A 60 5.56 1.61 -13.46
CA TYR A 60 6.32 2.33 -14.49
C TYR A 60 7.15 1.43 -15.42
N ASP A 61 7.54 0.24 -14.95
CA ASP A 61 8.33 -0.75 -15.70
C ASP A 61 7.48 -1.81 -16.41
N GLY A 62 6.15 -1.62 -16.45
CA GLY A 62 5.21 -2.53 -17.11
C GLY A 62 4.85 -3.77 -16.28
N LEU A 63 5.49 -3.99 -15.12
CA LEU A 63 5.04 -4.99 -14.16
C LEU A 63 3.71 -4.58 -13.53
N SER A 64 3.03 -5.51 -12.87
CA SER A 64 1.75 -5.20 -12.24
C SER A 64 1.63 -5.76 -10.83
N VAL A 65 0.90 -5.04 -10.00
CA VAL A 65 0.53 -5.46 -8.64
C VAL A 65 -0.96 -5.30 -8.41
N GLU A 66 -1.48 -6.07 -7.46
CA GLU A 66 -2.86 -5.95 -7.02
C GLU A 66 -2.94 -5.22 -5.68
N CYS A 67 -3.98 -4.41 -5.50
CA CYS A 67 -4.41 -3.95 -4.18
C CYS A 67 -5.92 -4.07 -4.07
N VAL A 68 -6.41 -4.36 -2.86
CA VAL A 68 -7.83 -4.68 -2.63
C VAL A 68 -8.45 -3.67 -1.68
N LEU A 69 -9.48 -3.00 -2.14
CA LEU A 69 -10.29 -2.06 -1.36
C LEU A 69 -11.52 -2.79 -0.82
N ILE A 70 -11.72 -2.76 0.49
CA ILE A 70 -12.75 -3.55 1.18
C ILE A 70 -13.63 -2.62 2.01
N PRO A 71 -14.79 -2.17 1.49
CA PRO A 71 -15.78 -1.45 2.28
C PRO A 71 -16.40 -2.37 3.33
N ILE A 72 -16.32 -2.00 4.61
CA ILE A 72 -16.83 -2.78 5.73
C ILE A 72 -18.15 -2.18 6.22
N SER A 73 -19.24 -2.88 5.88
CA SER A 73 -20.60 -2.65 6.42
C SER A 73 -21.04 -1.18 6.41
N GLY A 74 -20.65 -0.41 5.38
CA GLY A 74 -20.99 1.00 5.25
C GLY A 74 -20.31 1.95 6.26
N LYS A 75 -19.43 1.46 7.14
CA LYS A 75 -18.82 2.27 8.22
C LYS A 75 -17.45 2.80 7.87
N HIS A 76 -16.60 1.95 7.32
CA HIS A 76 -15.23 2.30 6.99
C HIS A 76 -14.70 1.38 5.90
N THR A 77 -13.56 1.73 5.32
CA THR A 77 -12.91 0.98 4.25
C THR A 77 -11.51 0.57 4.69
N SER A 78 -11.16 -0.68 4.41
CA SER A 78 -9.81 -1.22 4.59
C SER A 78 -9.15 -1.41 3.23
N LEU A 79 -7.86 -1.11 3.14
CA LEU A 79 -7.07 -1.31 1.93
C LEU A 79 -5.98 -2.33 2.18
N CYS A 80 -5.92 -3.35 1.35
CA CYS A 80 -4.83 -4.31 1.28
C CYS A 80 -3.83 -3.86 0.21
N VAL A 81 -2.58 -3.62 0.60
CA VAL A 81 -1.50 -3.16 -0.31
C VAL A 81 -0.43 -4.23 -0.50
N SER A 82 0.14 -4.22 -1.70
CA SER A 82 1.32 -4.99 -2.10
C SER A 82 2.61 -4.26 -1.70
N SER A 83 3.65 -5.03 -1.42
CA SER A 83 5.00 -4.57 -1.06
C SER A 83 6.07 -5.02 -2.05
N GLN A 84 5.78 -6.03 -2.88
CA GLN A 84 6.69 -6.55 -3.92
C GLN A 84 5.89 -6.98 -5.15
N VAL A 85 6.57 -7.12 -6.30
CA VAL A 85 6.03 -7.84 -7.46
C VAL A 85 6.38 -9.32 -7.29
N GLY A 86 5.35 -10.13 -7.06
CA GLY A 86 5.50 -11.54 -6.68
C GLY A 86 5.93 -11.71 -5.21
N CYS A 87 6.33 -12.92 -4.82
CA CYS A 87 6.78 -13.21 -3.46
C CYS A 87 7.74 -14.41 -3.43
N SER A 88 8.81 -14.34 -2.62
CA SER A 88 9.82 -15.40 -2.51
C SER A 88 9.46 -16.49 -1.49
N ARG A 89 8.39 -16.33 -0.70
CA ARG A 89 8.09 -17.20 0.45
C ARG A 89 7.39 -18.50 0.10
N ALA A 90 7.02 -18.68 -1.17
CA ALA A 90 6.46 -19.92 -1.71
C ALA A 90 5.38 -20.59 -0.84
N CYS A 91 4.60 -19.81 -0.07
CA CYS A 91 3.59 -20.35 0.82
C CYS A 91 2.58 -21.15 0.00
N ALA A 92 2.30 -22.40 0.40
CA ALA A 92 1.55 -23.36 -0.41
C ALA A 92 0.11 -22.91 -0.72
N PHE A 93 -0.46 -22.06 0.14
CA PHE A 93 -1.81 -21.51 0.00
C PHE A 93 -1.84 -20.15 -0.72
N CYS A 94 -0.69 -19.59 -1.08
CA CYS A 94 -0.56 -18.23 -1.59
C CYS A 94 -0.36 -18.23 -3.10
N SER A 95 -1.34 -17.71 -3.85
CA SER A 95 -1.24 -17.61 -5.31
C SER A 95 -0.06 -16.77 -5.79
N THR A 96 0.43 -15.82 -4.98
CA THR A 96 1.63 -15.03 -5.31
C THR A 96 2.93 -15.77 -5.01
N GLY A 97 2.90 -16.77 -4.12
CA GLY A 97 4.05 -17.61 -3.82
C GLY A 97 4.52 -18.45 -5.00
N THR A 98 3.62 -18.76 -5.94
CA THR A 98 3.95 -19.54 -7.15
C THR A 98 4.56 -18.70 -8.28
N MET A 99 4.48 -17.37 -8.18
CA MET A 99 5.00 -16.45 -9.21
C MET A 99 6.51 -16.21 -9.09
N GLY A 100 7.11 -16.57 -7.95
CA GLY A 100 8.47 -16.16 -7.59
C GLY A 100 8.55 -14.67 -7.24
N LEU A 101 9.72 -14.21 -6.79
CA LEU A 101 10.00 -12.81 -6.55
C LEU A 101 10.62 -12.18 -7.80
N VAL A 102 10.03 -11.09 -8.29
CA VAL A 102 10.60 -10.30 -9.39
C VAL A 102 11.42 -9.14 -8.82
N ARG A 103 10.78 -8.26 -8.03
CA ARG A 103 11.45 -7.16 -7.32
C ARG A 103 10.61 -6.60 -6.17
N SER A 104 11.27 -5.83 -5.31
CA SER A 104 10.60 -5.00 -4.30
C SER A 104 9.99 -3.74 -4.92
N LEU A 105 8.90 -3.26 -4.32
CA LEU A 105 8.30 -1.97 -4.68
C LEU A 105 9.05 -0.81 -4.01
N THR A 106 9.08 0.32 -4.69
CA THR A 106 9.51 1.60 -4.13
C THR A 106 8.48 2.16 -3.16
N THR A 107 8.88 3.12 -2.32
CA THR A 107 7.96 3.79 -1.38
C THR A 107 6.81 4.47 -2.14
N GLU A 108 7.12 5.06 -3.30
CA GLU A 108 6.20 5.77 -4.18
C GLU A 108 5.15 4.83 -4.78
N GLU A 109 5.55 3.63 -5.22
CA GLU A 109 4.64 2.60 -5.75
C GLU A 109 3.68 2.08 -4.66
N ILE A 110 4.15 1.93 -3.41
CA ILE A 110 3.28 1.53 -2.29
C ILE A 110 2.34 2.68 -1.91
N CYS A 111 2.85 3.91 -1.82
CA CYS A 111 2.03 5.10 -1.55
C CYS A 111 0.99 5.35 -2.65
N HIS A 112 1.30 5.04 -3.91
CA HIS A 112 0.37 5.15 -5.02
C HIS A 112 -0.88 4.30 -4.80
N GLN A 113 -0.74 3.06 -4.30
CA GLN A 113 -1.87 2.19 -4.00
C GLN A 113 -2.85 2.86 -3.02
N VAL A 114 -2.33 3.47 -1.95
CA VAL A 114 -3.14 4.18 -0.95
C VAL A 114 -3.77 5.45 -1.52
N TRP A 115 -2.99 6.24 -2.26
CA TRP A 115 -3.49 7.44 -2.93
C TRP A 115 -4.64 7.12 -3.91
N ARG A 116 -4.48 6.07 -4.73
CA ARG A 116 -5.48 5.61 -5.69
C ARG A 116 -6.75 5.16 -5.00
N ALA A 117 -6.61 4.40 -3.91
CA ALA A 117 -7.73 3.96 -3.09
C ALA A 117 -8.50 5.14 -2.47
N LEU A 118 -7.80 6.13 -1.92
CA LEU A 118 -8.43 7.35 -1.39
C LEU A 118 -9.20 8.12 -2.46
N ARG A 119 -8.65 8.18 -3.68
CA ARG A 119 -9.30 8.81 -4.81
C ARG A 119 -10.60 8.09 -5.19
N ILE A 120 -10.58 6.76 -5.26
CA ILE A 120 -11.76 5.92 -5.51
C ILE A 120 -12.81 6.11 -4.42
N VAL A 121 -12.42 6.07 -3.14
CA VAL A 121 -13.34 6.29 -2.01
C VAL A 121 -14.05 7.63 -2.12
N ARG A 122 -13.31 8.69 -2.47
CA ARG A 122 -13.87 10.03 -2.69
C ARG A 122 -14.82 10.07 -3.89
N GLU A 123 -14.40 9.54 -5.05
CA GLU A 123 -15.13 9.63 -6.31
C GLU A 123 -16.42 8.80 -6.30
N GLN A 124 -16.41 7.67 -5.62
CA GLN A 124 -17.57 6.78 -5.51
C GLN A 124 -18.40 7.01 -4.24
N GLY A 125 -17.99 7.93 -3.35
CA GLY A 125 -18.70 8.21 -2.09
C GLY A 125 -18.72 7.02 -1.12
N LEU A 126 -17.66 6.20 -1.12
CA LEU A 126 -17.54 5.04 -0.22
C LEU A 126 -17.28 5.50 1.23
N PRO A 127 -17.52 4.60 2.22
CA PRO A 127 -17.09 4.85 3.59
C PRO A 127 -15.59 5.18 3.67
N PRO A 128 -15.16 5.98 4.66
CA PRO A 128 -13.80 6.50 4.72
C PRO A 128 -12.76 5.38 4.78
N LEU A 129 -11.67 5.50 4.01
CA LEU A 129 -10.50 4.63 4.14
C LEU A 129 -9.80 4.96 5.45
N VAL A 130 -9.89 4.03 6.41
CA VAL A 130 -9.28 4.22 7.73
C VAL A 130 -8.18 3.23 8.00
N ASN A 131 -8.18 2.05 7.36
CA ASN A 131 -7.22 0.97 7.60
C ASN A 131 -6.38 0.67 6.35
N VAL A 132 -5.09 0.43 6.55
CA VAL A 132 -4.16 -0.06 5.53
C VAL A 132 -3.42 -1.27 6.07
N VAL A 133 -3.48 -2.38 5.34
CA VAL A 133 -2.82 -3.64 5.70
C VAL A 133 -1.86 -4.09 4.61
N PHE A 134 -0.65 -4.46 4.98
CA PHE A 134 0.35 -5.02 4.06
C PHE A 134 0.15 -6.53 3.96
N MET A 135 -0.89 -6.93 3.24
CA MET A 135 -1.29 -8.34 3.03
C MET A 135 -1.53 -8.64 1.55
N GLY A 136 -1.05 -7.77 0.66
CA GLY A 136 -1.12 -7.98 -0.79
C GLY A 136 0.02 -8.88 -1.26
N MET A 137 0.61 -8.54 -2.39
CA MET A 137 1.76 -9.25 -2.95
C MET A 137 3.04 -8.93 -2.18
N GLY A 138 3.86 -9.95 -1.92
CA GLY A 138 5.19 -9.83 -1.31
C GLY A 138 5.25 -10.06 0.20
N GLU A 139 6.46 -10.19 0.71
CA GLU A 139 6.76 -10.22 2.16
C GLU A 139 7.31 -8.86 2.57
N PRO A 140 6.55 -8.05 3.33
CA PRO A 140 6.92 -6.67 3.68
C PRO A 140 8.28 -6.55 4.37
N LEU A 141 8.70 -7.52 5.18
CA LEU A 141 9.98 -7.44 5.87
C LEU A 141 11.18 -7.69 4.94
N ASN A 142 10.99 -8.34 3.78
CA ASN A 142 12.03 -8.38 2.74
C ASN A 142 12.12 -7.05 1.96
N ASN A 143 11.20 -6.11 2.20
CA ASN A 143 11.21 -4.74 1.67
C ASN A 143 11.10 -3.69 2.79
N LEU A 144 11.73 -3.96 3.94
CA LEU A 144 11.52 -3.20 5.18
C LEU A 144 11.79 -1.69 5.02
N ASP A 145 12.83 -1.30 4.29
CA ASP A 145 13.20 0.12 4.17
C ASP A 145 12.17 0.94 3.39
N ALA A 146 11.61 0.39 2.30
CA ALA A 146 10.56 1.05 1.54
C ALA A 146 9.24 1.05 2.33
N VAL A 147 8.89 -0.08 2.96
CA VAL A 147 7.70 -0.24 3.81
C VAL A 147 7.74 0.73 4.99
N THR A 148 8.88 0.88 5.66
CA THR A 148 9.02 1.81 6.79
C THR A 148 8.78 3.25 6.34
N ARG A 149 9.43 3.68 5.25
CA ARG A 149 9.20 5.01 4.68
C ARG A 149 7.75 5.22 4.27
N THR A 150 7.09 4.21 3.69
CA THR A 150 5.66 4.29 3.38
C THR A 150 4.84 4.45 4.65
N VAL A 151 5.05 3.64 5.69
CA VAL A 151 4.32 3.75 6.96
C VAL A 151 4.50 5.13 7.59
N ASP A 152 5.71 5.70 7.55
CA ASP A 152 5.96 7.07 8.01
C ASP A 152 5.09 8.10 7.26
N GLN A 153 4.99 7.99 5.93
CA GLN A 153 4.10 8.83 5.13
C GLN A 153 2.62 8.59 5.48
N LEU A 154 2.23 7.33 5.69
CA LEU A 154 0.85 6.97 6.01
C LEU A 154 0.39 7.60 7.31
N VAL A 155 1.25 7.64 8.34
CA VAL A 155 0.91 8.16 9.66
C VAL A 155 1.23 9.64 9.83
N SER A 156 2.02 10.22 8.92
CA SER A 156 2.41 11.63 8.95
C SER A 156 1.18 12.55 8.85
N PRO A 157 1.00 13.50 9.80
CA PRO A 157 -0.04 14.53 9.71
C PRO A 157 0.08 15.39 8.45
N GLN A 158 1.28 15.56 7.89
CA GLN A 158 1.49 16.40 6.72
C GLN A 158 1.09 15.67 5.42
N ALA A 159 1.14 14.33 5.42
CA ALA A 159 0.79 13.48 4.28
C ALA A 159 -0.61 12.84 4.43
N PHE A 160 -0.70 11.53 4.63
CA PHE A 160 -1.97 10.76 4.64
C PHE A 160 -2.69 10.77 5.99
N ALA A 161 -1.94 10.92 7.09
CA ALA A 161 -2.43 11.06 8.47
C ALA A 161 -3.43 10.00 8.93
N LEU A 162 -3.16 8.74 8.62
CA LEU A 162 -3.82 7.60 9.23
C LEU A 162 -3.35 7.43 10.68
N SER A 163 -4.24 6.88 11.50
CA SER A 163 -3.85 6.45 12.85
C SER A 163 -2.84 5.31 12.74
N ARG A 164 -1.76 5.36 13.54
CA ARG A 164 -0.78 4.27 13.67
C ARG A 164 -1.43 2.92 13.99
N ARG A 165 -2.56 2.94 14.72
CA ARG A 165 -3.33 1.73 15.06
C ARG A 165 -4.05 1.12 13.86
N ASN A 166 -4.27 1.89 12.80
CA ASN A 166 -5.00 1.43 11.63
C ASN A 166 -4.08 1.02 10.47
N VAL A 167 -2.77 1.14 10.66
CA VAL A 167 -1.77 0.60 9.73
C VAL A 167 -1.25 -0.70 10.33
N CYS A 168 -1.27 -1.78 9.56
CA CYS A 168 -0.81 -3.10 9.99
C CYS A 168 0.14 -3.70 8.95
N VAL A 169 1.38 -3.99 9.36
CA VAL A 169 2.33 -4.73 8.56
C VAL A 169 2.26 -6.21 8.95
N SER A 170 1.89 -7.07 8.00
CA SER A 170 1.84 -8.52 8.20
C SER A 170 3.12 -9.17 7.68
N THR A 171 3.61 -10.19 8.38
CA THR A 171 4.83 -10.90 7.99
C THR A 171 4.76 -12.38 8.32
N VAL A 172 5.38 -13.23 7.49
CA VAL A 172 5.63 -14.64 7.82
C VAL A 172 6.85 -14.83 8.72
N GLY A 173 7.59 -13.76 9.03
CA GLY A 173 8.78 -13.81 9.87
C GLY A 173 10.00 -14.39 9.14
N PRO A 174 10.52 -13.69 8.11
CA PRO A 174 11.61 -14.21 7.26
C PRO A 174 12.93 -14.44 7.99
N SER A 175 13.21 -13.68 9.05
CA SER A 175 14.32 -13.92 9.96
C SER A 175 14.09 -13.22 11.31
N PRO A 176 14.67 -13.73 12.42
CA PRO A 176 14.61 -13.05 13.72
C PRO A 176 15.17 -11.62 13.68
N GLU A 177 16.23 -11.39 12.90
CA GLU A 177 16.83 -10.07 12.75
C GLU A 177 15.87 -9.06 12.11
N LEU A 178 15.18 -9.46 11.03
CA LEU A 178 14.22 -8.60 10.35
C LEU A 178 13.01 -8.29 11.23
N ILE A 179 12.53 -9.26 12.01
CA ILE A 179 11.45 -9.04 13.00
C ILE A 179 11.92 -8.03 14.06
N ALA A 180 13.13 -8.18 14.59
CA ALA A 180 13.67 -7.27 15.60
C ALA A 180 13.87 -5.84 15.05
N ARG A 181 14.35 -5.72 13.80
CA ARG A 181 14.46 -4.42 13.11
C ARG A 181 13.09 -3.79 12.89
N ALA A 182 12.12 -4.56 12.39
CA ALA A 182 10.75 -4.13 12.18
C ALA A 182 10.11 -3.60 13.46
N GLY A 183 10.27 -4.31 14.59
CA GLY A 183 9.74 -3.88 15.89
C GLY A 183 10.33 -2.57 16.41
N LYS A 184 11.54 -2.19 15.97
CA LYS A 184 12.17 -0.90 16.32
C LYS A 184 11.81 0.23 15.36
N GLN A 185 11.63 -0.09 14.08
CA GLN A 185 11.53 0.90 13.00
C GLN A 185 10.08 1.25 12.63
N LEU A 186 9.14 0.30 12.68
CA LEU A 186 7.79 0.50 12.17
C LEU A 186 6.88 1.14 13.22
N PRO A 187 6.36 2.37 13.00
CA PRO A 187 5.46 3.02 13.94
C PRO A 187 3.99 2.57 13.73
N CYS A 188 3.73 1.27 13.62
CA CYS A 188 2.41 0.72 13.33
C CYS A 188 2.18 -0.64 14.03
N ARG A 189 1.03 -1.28 13.77
CA ARG A 189 0.79 -2.66 14.23
C ARG A 189 1.63 -3.63 13.40
N LEU A 190 2.13 -4.68 14.05
CA LEU A 190 2.75 -5.84 13.42
C LEU A 190 1.84 -7.06 13.61
N ALA A 191 1.60 -7.81 12.55
CA ALA A 191 0.87 -9.07 12.58
C ALA A 191 1.76 -10.21 12.09
N TRP A 192 1.70 -11.35 12.77
CA TRP A 192 2.43 -12.55 12.38
C TRP A 192 1.49 -13.54 11.71
N SER A 193 1.78 -13.83 10.44
CA SER A 193 1.20 -14.91 9.65
C SER A 193 1.76 -16.27 10.08
N VAL A 194 1.20 -16.83 11.17
CA VAL A 194 1.69 -18.08 11.79
C VAL A 194 1.22 -19.33 11.03
N HIS A 195 -0.07 -19.40 10.69
CA HIS A 195 -0.73 -20.45 9.88
C HIS A 195 -0.73 -21.91 10.39
N ALA A 196 0.08 -22.28 11.37
CA ALA A 196 0.02 -23.59 12.04
C ALA A 196 0.55 -23.52 13.48
N ALA A 197 0.01 -24.35 14.38
CA ALA A 197 0.47 -24.46 15.77
C ALA A 197 1.63 -25.45 15.95
N ASP A 198 1.94 -26.25 14.94
CA ASP A 198 3.06 -27.19 14.89
C ASP A 198 4.07 -26.74 13.83
N ASP A 199 5.35 -26.82 14.17
CA ASP A 199 6.46 -26.40 13.30
C ASP A 199 6.57 -27.25 12.04
N THR A 200 6.21 -28.53 12.12
CA THR A 200 6.30 -29.45 10.98
C THR A 200 5.31 -29.02 9.88
N LEU A 201 4.05 -28.84 10.25
CA LEU A 201 2.99 -28.34 9.38
C LEU A 201 3.27 -26.91 8.94
N ARG A 202 3.81 -26.07 9.82
CA ARG A 202 4.17 -24.69 9.46
C ARG A 202 5.18 -24.66 8.34
N LYS A 203 6.25 -25.46 8.41
CA LYS A 203 7.27 -25.54 7.34
C LYS A 203 6.71 -26.03 6.01
N LEU A 204 5.67 -26.87 6.03
CA LEU A 204 4.98 -27.31 4.82
C LEU A 204 4.12 -26.19 4.21
N LEU A 205 3.43 -25.40 5.03
CA LEU A 205 2.53 -24.34 4.56
C LEU A 205 3.25 -23.02 4.24
N VAL A 206 4.28 -22.70 5.02
CA VAL A 206 5.06 -21.45 5.00
C VAL A 206 6.55 -21.81 5.10
N PRO A 207 7.18 -22.20 3.96
CA PRO A 207 8.61 -22.50 3.90
C PRO A 207 9.51 -21.29 4.21
#